data_AF-A0A0F9Z8Z2-F1
#
_entry.id   AF-A0A0F9Z8Z2-F1
#
_cell.length_a   1.000
_cell.length_b   1.000
_cell.length_c   1.000
_cell.angle_alpha   90.00
_cell.angle_beta   90.00
_cell.angle_gamma   90.00
#
_symmetry.space_group_name_H-M   'P 1'
#
loop_
_entity.id
_entity.type
_entity.pdbx_description
1 polymer ?
#
loop_
_entity_poly.entity_id
_entity_poly.type
_entity_poly.pdbx_seq_one_letter_code
_entity_poly.pdbx_strand_id
1 'polypeptide(L)'
;MKKGFSLIELMIVIAIIAFLAVIAVPSFNKFLAKSKRTEAYVNLASIYTAQKAYWAEKGEYSNVLKGVNGIGWEPEGYASGKVKNYYTYGFPGADGVNCFVGKGGGSSSDLSMGKAGKDAFVAIAVADIDGDGTLDILAVNEANEITVIQDDLA
;
A
#
# COMPACT_ATOMS: atom_id res chain seq x y z
N MET A 1 26.99 21.62 -47.35
CA MET A 1 26.08 20.45 -47.45
C MET A 1 25.92 19.86 -46.06
N LYS A 2 24.73 19.94 -45.45
CA LYS A 2 24.48 19.30 -44.15
C LYS A 2 24.36 17.79 -44.41
N LYS A 3 25.24 16.98 -43.82
CA LYS A 3 25.09 15.51 -43.81
C LYS A 3 23.79 15.19 -43.08
N GLY A 4 22.84 14.56 -43.78
CA GLY A 4 21.63 14.01 -43.18
C GLY A 4 21.92 12.64 -42.56
N PHE A 5 21.22 12.30 -41.48
CA PHE A 5 21.22 10.96 -40.90
C PHE A 5 20.70 9.93 -41.91
N SER A 6 21.28 8.73 -41.90
CA SER A 6 20.79 7.61 -42.69
C SER A 6 19.62 6.91 -42.01
N LEU A 7 18.66 6.43 -42.80
CA LEU A 7 17.54 5.63 -42.31
C LEU A 7 18.02 4.37 -41.57
N ILE A 8 19.12 3.75 -42.03
CA ILE A 8 19.66 2.55 -41.38
C ILE A 8 20.25 2.87 -40.00
N GLU A 9 20.85 4.05 -39.82
CA GLU A 9 21.39 4.48 -38.52
C GLU A 9 20.26 4.63 -37.51
N LEU A 10 19.13 5.21 -37.92
CA LEU A 10 17.97 5.35 -37.07
C LEU A 10 17.34 3.99 -36.70
N MET A 11 17.28 3.04 -37.63
CA MET A 11 16.72 1.70 -37.38
C MET A 11 17.51 0.93 -36.33
N ILE A 12 18.85 0.97 -36.40
CA ILE A 12 19.71 0.28 -35.42
C ILE A 12 19.54 0.92 -34.04
N VAL A 13 19.43 2.25 -33.96
CA VAL A 13 19.20 2.97 -32.70
C VAL A 13 17.87 2.55 -32.06
N ILE A 14 16.78 2.50 -32.84
CA ILE A 14 15.47 2.08 -32.33
C ILE A 14 15.51 0.62 -31.87
N ALA A 15 16.18 -0.27 -32.61
CA ALA A 15 16.32 -1.68 -32.23
C ALA A 15 17.05 -1.85 -30.88
N ILE A 16 18.13 -1.10 -30.66
CA ILE A 16 18.87 -1.12 -29.38
C ILE A 16 18.00 -0.56 -28.24
N ILE A 17 17.30 0.56 -28.47
CA ILE A 17 16.39 1.14 -27.46
C ILE A 17 15.27 0.16 -27.08
N ALA A 18 14.67 -0.52 -28.07
CA ALA A 18 13.63 -1.52 -27.83
C ALA A 18 14.15 -2.70 -26.99
N PHE A 19 15.35 -3.19 -27.28
CA PHE A 19 15.98 -4.25 -26.49
C PHE A 19 16.25 -3.83 -25.04
N LEU A 20 16.80 -2.62 -24.84
CA LEU A 20 17.04 -2.09 -23.50
C LEU A 20 15.74 -1.90 -22.72
N ALA A 21 14.67 -1.44 -23.37
CA ALA A 21 13.37 -1.22 -22.74
C ALA A 21 12.77 -2.53 -22.19
N VAL A 22 12.90 -3.66 -22.90
CA VAL A 22 12.40 -4.96 -22.45
C VAL A 22 13.02 -5.40 -21.12
N ILE A 23 14.30 -5.09 -20.90
CA ILE A 23 15.00 -5.44 -19.65
C ILE A 23 14.72 -4.38 -18.56
N ALA A 24 14.67 -3.10 -18.94
CA ALA A 24 14.54 -1.99 -18.01
C ALA A 24 13.14 -1.89 -17.36
N VAL A 25 12.07 -2.12 -18.14
CA VAL A 25 10.68 -1.98 -17.67
C VAL A 25 10.35 -2.89 -16.47
N PRO A 26 10.56 -4.22 -16.50
CA PRO A 26 10.24 -5.08 -15.36
C PRO A 26 11.08 -4.73 -14.13
N SER A 27 12.37 -4.37 -14.31
CA SER A 27 13.22 -3.93 -13.20
C SER A 27 12.71 -2.63 -12.57
N PHE A 28 12.25 -1.69 -13.39
CA PHE A 28 11.70 -0.42 -12.92
C PHE A 28 10.38 -0.61 -12.18
N ASN A 29 9.50 -1.49 -12.67
CA ASN A 29 8.25 -1.83 -11.99
C ASN A 29 8.49 -2.44 -10.61
N LYS A 30 9.45 -3.38 -10.48
CA LYS A 30 9.85 -3.93 -9.17
C LYS A 30 10.38 -2.86 -8.21
N PHE A 31 11.14 -1.90 -8.72
CA PHE A 31 11.62 -0.77 -7.89
C PHE A 31 10.47 0.10 -7.38
N LEU A 32 9.52 0.45 -8.26
CA LEU A 32 8.32 1.19 -7.87
C LEU A 32 7.48 0.41 -6.85
N ALA A 33 7.30 -0.89 -7.07
CA ALA A 33 6.57 -1.76 -6.17
C ALA A 33 7.17 -1.78 -4.75
N LYS A 34 8.51 -1.91 -4.67
CA LYS A 34 9.23 -1.84 -3.40
C LYS A 34 9.04 -0.49 -2.69
N SER A 35 9.04 0.61 -3.43
CA SER A 35 8.78 1.94 -2.88
C SER A 35 7.36 2.06 -2.31
N LYS A 36 6.35 1.56 -3.03
CA LYS A 36 4.96 1.54 -2.55
C LYS A 36 4.80 0.64 -1.33
N ARG A 37 5.45 -0.52 -1.30
CA ARG A 37 5.44 -1.41 -0.14
C ARG A 37 6.04 -0.76 1.11
N THR A 38 7.11 0.02 0.93
CA THR A 38 7.75 0.78 2.01
C THR A 38 6.77 1.80 2.62
N GLU A 39 5.95 2.46 1.80
CA GLU A 39 4.85 3.32 2.28
C GLU A 39 3.88 2.55 3.20
N ALA A 40 3.54 1.30 2.83
CA ALA A 40 2.67 0.48 3.66
C ALA A 40 3.28 0.09 5.00
N TYR A 41 4.56 -0.28 5.04
CA TYR A 41 5.27 -0.57 6.29
C TYR A 41 5.24 0.63 7.26
N VAL A 42 5.46 1.85 6.75
CA VAL A 42 5.44 3.07 7.57
C VAL A 42 4.04 3.33 8.13
N ASN A 43 3.00 3.22 7.30
CA ASN A 43 1.62 3.44 7.73
C ASN A 43 1.15 2.37 8.72
N LEU A 44 1.47 1.09 8.49
CA LEU A 44 1.15 0.00 9.42
C LEU A 44 1.84 0.19 10.78
N ALA A 45 3.11 0.61 10.81
CA ALA A 45 3.82 0.93 12.06
C ALA A 45 3.19 2.12 12.81
N SER A 46 2.67 3.10 12.06
CA SER A 46 1.93 4.23 12.62
C SER A 46 0.58 3.78 13.24
N ILE A 47 -0.17 2.91 12.56
CA ILE A 47 -1.39 2.28 13.11
C ILE A 47 -1.06 1.51 14.39
N TYR A 48 0.01 0.71 14.39
CA TYR A 48 0.46 -0.02 15.57
C TYR A 48 0.69 0.93 16.75
N THR A 49 1.41 2.03 16.52
CA THR A 49 1.71 3.01 17.57
C THR A 49 0.42 3.64 18.13
N ALA A 50 -0.52 4.01 17.26
CA ALA A 50 -1.82 4.55 17.66
C ALA A 50 -2.67 3.52 18.44
N GLN A 51 -2.65 2.25 18.03
CA GLN A 51 -3.31 1.15 18.73
C GLN A 51 -2.74 0.94 20.13
N LYS A 52 -1.42 0.96 20.29
CA LYS A 52 -0.78 0.81 21.62
C LYS A 52 -1.13 1.97 22.55
N ALA A 53 -1.17 3.19 22.02
CA ALA A 53 -1.61 4.35 22.79
C ALA A 53 -3.07 4.20 23.25
N TYR A 54 -3.96 3.82 22.33
CA TYR A 54 -5.38 3.62 22.63
C TYR A 54 -5.61 2.51 23.67
N TRP A 55 -4.91 1.38 23.54
CA TRP A 55 -4.98 0.29 24.50
C TRP A 55 -4.51 0.70 25.90
N ALA A 56 -3.47 1.54 25.99
CA ALA A 56 -3.00 2.05 27.28
C ALA A 56 -4.05 2.93 27.99
N GLU A 57 -4.93 3.60 27.24
CA GLU A 57 -5.98 4.47 27.78
C GLU A 57 -7.31 3.75 28.06
N LYS A 58 -7.67 2.77 27.21
CA LYS A 58 -8.99 2.12 27.21
C LYS A 58 -8.97 0.65 27.63
N GLY A 59 -7.80 0.01 27.62
CA GLY A 59 -7.64 -1.41 27.95
C GLY A 59 -8.12 -2.38 26.86
N GLU A 60 -8.39 -1.88 25.65
CA GLU A 60 -8.73 -2.66 24.47
C GLU A 60 -8.24 -1.97 23.19
N TYR A 61 -8.05 -2.72 22.11
CA TYR A 61 -7.78 -2.17 20.78
C TYR A 61 -9.08 -1.83 20.05
N SER A 62 -9.03 -0.86 19.13
CA SER A 62 -10.21 -0.41 18.39
C SER A 62 -10.11 -0.77 16.91
N ASN A 63 -11.22 -1.22 16.31
CA ASN A 63 -11.32 -1.37 14.86
C ASN A 63 -11.72 -0.07 14.16
N VAL A 64 -11.89 1.02 14.91
CA VAL A 64 -12.18 2.35 14.40
C VAL A 64 -10.87 3.13 14.33
N LEU A 65 -10.52 3.61 13.14
CA LEU A 65 -9.35 4.44 12.94
C LEU A 65 -9.65 5.91 13.27
N LYS A 66 -10.81 6.41 12.83
CA LYS A 66 -11.22 7.80 12.99
C LYS A 66 -12.68 7.92 13.45
N GLY A 67 -12.94 8.86 14.34
CA GLY A 67 -14.27 9.12 14.90
C GLY A 67 -14.40 8.70 16.35
N VAL A 68 -15.64 8.50 16.81
CA VAL A 68 -15.94 8.11 18.19
C VAL A 68 -15.35 6.72 18.46
N ASN A 69 -14.63 6.59 19.57
CA ASN A 69 -13.85 5.39 19.92
C ASN A 69 -12.76 5.02 18.89
N GLY A 70 -12.39 5.96 18.01
CA GLY A 70 -11.28 5.78 17.09
C GLY A 70 -9.93 5.96 17.75
N ILE A 71 -8.90 5.33 17.19
CA ILE A 71 -7.50 5.53 17.61
C ILE A 71 -6.92 6.89 17.16
N GLY A 72 -7.73 7.72 16.49
CA GLY A 72 -7.31 9.04 16.00
C GLY A 72 -6.29 8.97 14.86
N TRP A 73 -6.24 7.85 14.15
CA TRP A 73 -5.29 7.63 13.07
C TRP A 73 -5.89 7.98 11.71
N GLU A 74 -5.12 8.68 10.89
CA GLU A 74 -5.38 8.88 9.48
C GLU A 74 -4.05 8.86 8.72
N PRO A 75 -4.01 8.29 7.50
CA PRO A 75 -2.78 8.25 6.75
C PRO A 75 -2.43 9.67 6.26
N GLU A 76 -1.14 9.97 6.19
CA GLU A 76 -0.68 11.30 5.78
C GLU A 76 -1.19 11.65 4.38
N GLY A 77 -1.68 12.88 4.21
CA GLY A 77 -2.22 13.35 2.94
C GLY A 77 -3.64 12.85 2.61
N TYR A 78 -4.34 12.21 3.56
CA TYR A 78 -5.76 11.89 3.43
C TYR A 78 -6.63 13.14 3.63
N ALA A 79 -6.78 13.94 2.58
CA ALA A 79 -7.62 15.14 2.61
C ALA A 79 -9.03 14.83 2.06
N SER A 80 -10.03 14.80 2.94
CA SER A 80 -11.47 14.84 2.61
C SER A 80 -11.87 13.94 1.42
N GLY A 81 -11.48 12.66 1.45
CA GLY A 81 -11.86 11.65 0.44
C GLY A 81 -10.97 11.59 -0.81
N LYS A 82 -9.84 12.31 -0.84
CA LYS A 82 -8.82 12.17 -1.90
C LYS A 82 -7.54 11.56 -1.35
N VAL A 83 -7.15 10.45 -1.95
CA VAL A 83 -6.12 9.55 -1.43
C VAL A 83 -4.82 9.71 -2.20
N LYS A 84 -3.72 9.94 -1.48
CA LYS A 84 -2.37 9.91 -2.07
C LYS A 84 -1.71 8.53 -1.97
N ASN A 85 -2.00 7.80 -0.91
CA ASN A 85 -1.40 6.50 -0.61
C ASN A 85 -1.88 5.41 -1.57
N TYR A 86 -1.02 4.43 -1.83
CA TYR A 86 -1.30 3.31 -2.71
C TYR A 86 -2.17 2.26 -2.02
N TYR A 87 -1.90 1.97 -0.76
CA TYR A 87 -2.62 0.93 -0.03
C TYR A 87 -3.88 1.43 0.65
N THR A 88 -4.84 0.53 0.75
CA THR A 88 -6.01 0.61 1.61
C THR A 88 -5.64 0.07 2.98
N TYR A 89 -5.82 0.87 4.03
CA TYR A 89 -5.39 0.52 5.38
C TYR A 89 -6.58 0.39 6.32
N GLY A 90 -6.48 -0.54 7.28
CA GLY A 90 -7.33 -0.56 8.46
C GLY A 90 -8.01 -1.90 8.72
N PHE A 91 -9.31 -1.80 8.99
CA PHE A 91 -10.18 -2.89 9.40
C PHE A 91 -11.42 -2.94 8.51
N PRO A 92 -12.14 -4.08 8.48
CA PRO A 92 -13.44 -4.17 7.82
C PRO A 92 -14.39 -3.10 8.36
N GLY A 93 -15.06 -2.37 7.47
CA GLY A 93 -16.07 -1.39 7.86
C GLY A 93 -16.16 -0.21 6.90
N ALA A 94 -16.63 0.92 7.42
CA ALA A 94 -16.85 2.12 6.63
C ALA A 94 -15.53 2.83 6.28
N ASP A 95 -15.42 3.30 5.04
CA ASP A 95 -14.32 4.16 4.61
C ASP A 95 -14.37 5.52 5.31
N GLY A 96 -13.21 6.05 5.67
CA GLY A 96 -13.03 7.23 6.49
C GLY A 96 -13.28 7.04 7.99
N VAL A 97 -13.64 5.83 8.42
CA VAL A 97 -13.91 5.48 9.82
C VAL A 97 -13.10 4.27 10.27
N ASN A 98 -13.35 3.10 9.68
CA ASN A 98 -12.66 1.84 10.01
C ASN A 98 -11.48 1.57 9.07
N CYS A 99 -11.57 2.10 7.86
CA CYS A 99 -10.55 1.97 6.84
C CYS A 99 -10.36 3.28 6.11
N PHE A 100 -9.24 3.37 5.41
CA PHE A 100 -8.94 4.43 4.46
C PHE A 100 -8.55 3.78 3.16
N VAL A 101 -9.43 3.87 2.17
CA VAL A 101 -9.23 3.27 0.85
C VAL A 101 -8.09 3.98 0.12
N GLY A 102 -7.14 3.20 -0.42
CA GLY A 102 -5.99 3.57 -1.24
C GLY A 102 -6.33 3.73 -2.72
N LYS A 103 -5.40 4.27 -3.52
CA LYS A 103 -5.56 4.35 -4.98
C LYS A 103 -5.14 3.06 -5.71
N GLY A 104 -4.49 2.13 -5.02
CA GLY A 104 -3.98 0.87 -5.57
C GLY A 104 -5.01 -0.25 -5.55
N GLY A 105 -6.27 0.01 -5.91
CA GLY A 105 -7.26 -1.05 -6.16
C GLY A 105 -7.86 -1.80 -4.95
N GLY A 106 -7.21 -1.81 -3.79
CA GLY A 106 -7.75 -2.45 -2.58
C GLY A 106 -9.01 -1.76 -2.05
N SER A 107 -9.99 -2.53 -1.59
CA SER A 107 -11.26 -2.04 -1.06
C SER A 107 -11.47 -2.42 0.42
N SER A 108 -12.48 -1.85 1.06
CA SER A 108 -12.82 -2.17 2.45
C SER A 108 -13.26 -3.64 2.65
N SER A 109 -13.76 -4.29 1.60
CA SER A 109 -14.06 -5.73 1.57
C SER A 109 -12.82 -6.60 1.73
N ASP A 110 -11.67 -6.13 1.24
CA ASP A 110 -10.43 -6.91 1.19
C ASP A 110 -9.70 -6.89 2.53
N LEU A 111 -10.16 -6.03 3.45
CA LEU A 111 -9.67 -5.95 4.83
C LEU A 111 -10.27 -7.00 5.74
N SER A 112 -11.02 -7.98 5.23
CA SER A 112 -11.78 -9.00 6.00
C SER A 112 -10.99 -9.72 7.11
N MET A 113 -9.67 -9.84 6.96
CA MET A 113 -8.77 -10.44 7.96
C MET A 113 -8.47 -9.53 9.16
N GLY A 114 -8.77 -8.23 9.02
CA GLY A 114 -8.52 -7.23 10.03
C GLY A 114 -9.50 -7.35 11.20
N LYS A 115 -8.96 -7.31 12.42
CA LYS A 115 -9.74 -7.43 13.65
C LYS A 115 -9.08 -6.67 14.77
N ALA A 116 -9.87 -6.14 15.69
CA ALA A 116 -9.38 -5.57 16.94
C ALA A 116 -10.25 -6.09 18.08
N GLY A 117 -9.62 -6.33 19.23
CA GLY A 117 -10.31 -6.76 20.44
C GLY A 117 -9.52 -6.36 21.67
N LYS A 118 -9.87 -6.96 22.81
CA LYS A 118 -9.29 -6.59 24.09
C LYS A 118 -7.77 -6.75 24.16
N ASP A 119 -7.26 -7.89 23.72
CA ASP A 119 -5.85 -8.27 23.95
C ASP A 119 -5.01 -8.35 22.66
N ALA A 120 -5.66 -8.34 21.50
CA ALA A 120 -4.99 -8.49 20.21
C ALA A 120 -5.66 -7.65 19.12
N PHE A 121 -4.87 -7.27 18.11
CA PHE A 121 -5.37 -6.66 16.90
C PHE A 121 -4.55 -7.12 15.70
N VAL A 122 -5.17 -7.10 14.54
CA VAL A 122 -4.54 -7.30 13.24
C VAL A 122 -5.08 -6.22 12.32
N ALA A 123 -4.23 -5.25 11.97
CA ALA A 123 -4.57 -4.23 10.98
C ALA A 123 -4.02 -4.65 9.61
N ILE A 124 -4.79 -4.44 8.56
CA ILE A 124 -4.46 -4.91 7.20
C ILE A 124 -4.15 -3.72 6.30
N ALA A 125 -3.20 -3.90 5.38
CA ALA A 125 -2.98 -3.04 4.24
C ALA A 125 -3.12 -3.86 2.94
N VAL A 126 -3.90 -3.37 1.99
CA VAL A 126 -4.19 -4.06 0.73
C VAL A 126 -3.96 -3.15 -0.47
N ALA A 127 -3.27 -3.64 -1.50
CA ALA A 127 -3.12 -2.95 -2.78
C ALA A 127 -2.79 -3.92 -3.92
N ASP A 128 -3.33 -3.66 -5.10
CA ASP A 128 -2.78 -4.07 -6.38
C ASP A 128 -1.71 -3.04 -6.80
N ILE A 129 -0.44 -3.44 -6.70
CA ILE A 129 0.70 -2.54 -6.88
C ILE A 129 1.16 -2.45 -8.34
N ASP A 130 1.05 -3.53 -9.10
CA ASP A 130 1.51 -3.63 -10.48
C ASP A 130 0.38 -3.54 -11.51
N GLY A 131 -0.88 -3.52 -11.05
CA GLY A 131 -2.07 -3.27 -11.84
C GLY A 131 -2.58 -4.50 -12.57
N ASP A 132 -2.24 -5.69 -12.09
CA ASP A 132 -2.58 -6.96 -12.75
C ASP A 132 -3.93 -7.55 -12.26
N GLY A 133 -4.53 -6.95 -11.23
CA GLY A 133 -5.80 -7.35 -10.62
C GLY A 133 -5.66 -8.27 -9.40
N THR A 134 -4.45 -8.70 -9.06
CA THR A 134 -4.15 -9.46 -7.85
C THR A 134 -3.73 -8.50 -6.73
N LEU A 135 -4.20 -8.78 -5.51
CA LEU A 135 -3.95 -7.90 -4.37
C LEU A 135 -2.76 -8.40 -3.54
N ASP A 136 -1.83 -7.50 -3.23
CA ASP A 136 -0.86 -7.67 -2.15
C ASP A 136 -1.51 -7.36 -0.81
N ILE A 137 -1.32 -8.27 0.16
CA ILE A 137 -1.90 -8.15 1.50
C ILE A 137 -0.78 -8.16 2.54
N LEU A 138 -0.71 -7.08 3.31
CA LEU A 138 0.19 -6.92 4.44
C LEU A 138 -0.65 -6.82 5.73
N ALA A 139 -0.12 -7.30 6.83
CA ALA A 139 -0.76 -7.19 8.13
C ALA A 139 0.25 -6.81 9.21
N VAL A 140 -0.20 -6.06 10.21
CA VAL A 140 0.55 -5.79 11.44
C VAL A 140 -0.26 -6.25 12.65
N ASN A 141 0.42 -6.87 13.61
CA ASN A 141 -0.18 -7.38 14.85
C ASN A 141 0.22 -6.55 16.09
N GLU A 142 -0.30 -6.94 17.26
CA GLU A 142 -0.01 -6.32 18.56
C GLU A 142 1.43 -6.47 19.07
N ALA A 143 2.22 -7.34 18.43
CA ALA A 143 3.64 -7.55 18.70
C ALA A 143 4.55 -6.71 17.78
N ASN A 144 3.98 -5.84 16.93
CA ASN A 144 4.69 -5.06 15.91
C ASN A 144 5.33 -5.92 14.80
N GLU A 145 4.80 -7.11 14.57
CA GLU A 145 5.27 -7.98 13.49
C GLU A 145 4.45 -7.66 12.23
N ILE A 146 5.16 -7.27 11.15
CA ILE A 146 4.53 -7.02 9.86
C ILE A 146 4.69 -8.27 8.99
N THR A 147 3.60 -8.97 8.77
CA THR A 147 3.55 -10.19 7.96
C THR A 147 3.01 -9.90 6.57
N VAL A 148 3.66 -10.46 5.56
CA VAL A 148 3.14 -10.49 4.20
C VAL A 148 2.25 -11.72 4.09
N ILE A 149 0.95 -11.50 3.91
CA ILE A 149 -0.03 -12.59 3.81
C ILE A 149 -0.13 -13.06 2.36
N GLN A 150 -0.11 -12.12 1.43
CA GLN A 150 -0.13 -12.38 0.00
C GLN A 150 0.86 -11.43 -0.67
N ASP A 151 1.80 -12.01 -1.42
CA ASP A 151 2.80 -11.31 -2.21
C ASP A 151 2.61 -11.74 -3.65
N ASP A 152 2.16 -10.84 -4.50
CA ASP A 152 1.96 -11.14 -5.91
C ASP A 152 3.22 -10.82 -6.76
N LEU A 153 4.16 -10.09 -6.18
CA LEU A 153 5.41 -9.68 -6.83
C LEU A 153 6.56 -10.71 -6.73
N ALA A 154 6.32 -11.87 -6.10
CA ALA A 154 7.33 -12.86 -5.72
C ALA A 154 7.65 -13.90 -6.81
#